data_AF-A0AAW9BBR7-F1
#
_entry.id   AF-A0AAW9BBR7-F1
#
_cell.length_a   1.000
_cell.length_b   1.000
_cell.length_c   1.000
_cell.angle_alpha   90.00
_cell.angle_beta   90.00
_cell.angle_gamma   90.00
#
_symmetry.space_group_name_H-M   'P 1'
#
loop_
_entity.id
_entity.type
_entity.pdbx_description
1 polymer ?
#
loop_
_entity_poly.entity_id
_entity_poly.type
_entity_poly.pdbx_seq_one_letter_code
_entity_poly.pdbx_strand_id
1 'polypeptide(L)'
;MLSHHWQNIMHRVLSSQCGLCRFPILAAAQPNALRWCDHCYQYLTPVKRCQRCGLSLKAEEANIESICGECLSEPPPWQRLFTLGDYDFPLSREVQRFKDHGQIWHVRALTQLLAQRISTPAPL
;
A
#
# COMPACT_ATOMS: atom_id res chain seq x y z
N MET A 1 -24.06 12.91 -17.81
CA MET A 1 -23.26 12.29 -16.72
C MET A 1 -22.46 11.08 -17.22
N LEU A 2 -21.75 11.20 -18.36
CA LEU A 2 -20.89 10.15 -18.95
C LEU A 2 -19.38 10.47 -18.79
N SER A 3 -19.01 11.58 -18.17
CA SER A 3 -17.64 12.13 -18.24
C SER A 3 -16.62 11.41 -17.36
N HIS A 4 -16.97 10.95 -16.15
CA HIS A 4 -15.98 10.39 -15.22
C HIS A 4 -15.44 9.02 -15.63
N HIS A 5 -16.27 8.15 -16.22
CA HIS A 5 -15.83 6.82 -16.66
C HIS A 5 -14.89 6.91 -17.87
N TRP A 6 -15.22 7.75 -18.85
CA TRP A 6 -14.37 7.97 -20.03
C TRP A 6 -13.07 8.71 -19.69
N GLN A 7 -13.10 9.67 -18.77
CA GLN A 7 -11.89 10.33 -18.27
C GLN A 7 -10.93 9.33 -17.60
N ASN A 8 -11.44 8.40 -16.80
CA ASN A 8 -10.62 7.39 -16.12
C ASN A 8 -10.00 6.38 -17.08
N ILE A 9 -10.72 5.99 -18.14
CA ILE A 9 -10.21 5.08 -19.18
C ILE A 9 -9.13 5.79 -20.03
N MET A 10 -9.40 7.01 -20.51
CA MET A 10 -8.46 7.77 -21.33
C MET A 10 -7.19 8.17 -20.57
N HIS A 11 -7.30 8.56 -19.30
CA HIS A 11 -6.10 8.80 -18.47
C HIS A 11 -5.25 7.54 -18.30
N ARG A 12 -5.84 6.34 -18.22
CA ARG A 12 -5.06 5.11 -18.05
C ARG A 12 -4.32 4.67 -19.30
N VAL A 13 -4.92 4.87 -20.48
CA VAL A 13 -4.36 4.42 -21.76
C VAL A 13 -3.42 5.47 -22.38
N LEU A 14 -3.69 6.76 -22.18
CA LEU A 14 -2.95 7.85 -22.86
C LEU A 14 -2.11 8.72 -21.91
N SER A 15 -2.42 8.77 -20.61
CA SER A 15 -1.67 9.66 -19.72
C SER A 15 -0.44 8.98 -19.15
N SER A 16 0.72 9.43 -19.60
CA SER A 16 2.03 9.26 -18.95
C SER A 16 2.07 10.04 -17.64
N GLN A 17 1.05 9.97 -16.78
CA GLN A 17 0.96 10.73 -15.52
C GLN A 17 0.80 9.79 -14.32
N CYS A 18 1.40 10.19 -13.20
CA CYS A 18 1.33 9.49 -11.92
C CYS A 18 -0.11 9.47 -11.37
N GLY A 19 -0.57 8.30 -10.92
CA GLY A 19 -1.89 8.12 -10.31
C GLY A 19 -2.11 8.89 -9.01
N LEU A 20 -1.03 9.30 -8.33
CA LEU A 20 -1.06 10.05 -7.07
C LEU A 20 -0.86 11.55 -7.28
N CYS A 21 0.34 11.98 -7.73
CA CYS A 21 0.71 13.41 -7.87
C CYS A 21 0.35 14.03 -9.22
N ARG A 22 -0.08 13.23 -10.21
CA ARG A 22 -0.42 13.67 -11.58
C ARG A 22 0.75 14.24 -12.41
N PHE A 23 1.98 14.25 -11.90
CA PHE A 23 3.14 14.60 -12.71
C PHE A 23 3.47 13.56 -13.78
N PRO A 24 4.14 13.94 -14.87
CA PRO A 24 4.54 13.01 -15.91
C PRO A 24 5.44 11.88 -15.37
N ILE A 25 5.13 10.64 -15.74
CA ILE A 25 6.00 9.48 -15.59
C ILE A 25 6.85 9.37 -16.84
N LEU A 26 8.17 9.46 -16.67
CA LEU A 26 9.13 9.30 -17.75
C LEU A 26 9.04 7.88 -18.31
N ALA A 27 9.22 7.71 -19.62
CA ALA A 27 9.14 6.40 -20.28
C ALA A 27 10.16 5.37 -19.75
N ALA A 28 11.25 5.84 -19.14
CA ALA A 28 12.28 5.00 -18.51
C ALA A 28 11.92 4.52 -17.09
N ALA A 29 10.84 5.04 -16.48
CA ALA A 29 10.43 4.64 -15.14
C ALA A 29 9.88 3.21 -15.14
N GLN A 30 10.14 2.47 -14.06
CA GLN A 30 9.66 1.08 -13.98
C GLN A 30 8.13 1.05 -13.83
N PRO A 31 7.44 0.24 -14.65
CA PRO A 31 5.99 0.10 -14.53
C PRO A 31 5.65 -0.58 -13.21
N ASN A 32 4.72 0.01 -12.46
CA ASN A 32 4.15 -0.58 -11.26
C ASN A 32 2.63 -0.59 -11.35
N ALA A 33 1.99 -1.49 -10.58
CA ALA A 33 0.55 -1.71 -10.63
C ALA A 33 -0.27 -0.45 -10.28
N LEU A 34 0.28 0.47 -9.48
CA LEU A 34 -0.36 1.72 -9.08
C LEU A 34 -0.18 2.85 -10.10
N ARG A 35 0.71 2.68 -11.09
CA ARG A 35 1.17 3.73 -12.01
C ARG A 35 1.60 4.98 -11.25
N TRP A 36 2.38 4.80 -10.19
CA TRP A 36 2.98 5.90 -9.44
C TRP A 36 4.39 6.21 -9.97
N CYS A 37 4.80 7.47 -9.94
CA CYS A 37 6.21 7.81 -10.17
C CYS A 37 7.07 7.33 -9.00
N ASP A 38 8.38 7.22 -9.21
CA ASP A 38 9.31 6.70 -8.20
C ASP A 38 9.23 7.48 -6.87
N HIS A 39 9.10 8.81 -6.94
CA HIS A 39 8.92 9.66 -5.75
C HIS A 39 7.65 9.30 -4.97
N CYS A 40 6.51 9.12 -5.65
CA CYS A 40 5.28 8.70 -4.99
C CYS A 40 5.36 7.26 -4.47
N TYR A 41 6.12 6.40 -5.15
CA TYR A 41 6.32 5.02 -4.72
C TYR A 41 7.11 4.93 -3.40
N GLN A 42 7.97 5.92 -3.10
CA GLN A 42 8.69 6.01 -1.83
C GLN A 42 7.77 6.11 -0.61
N TYR A 43 6.52 6.57 -0.75
CA TYR A 43 5.54 6.51 0.35
C TYR A 43 5.22 5.09 0.81
N LEU A 44 5.49 4.07 -0.02
CA LEU A 44 5.30 2.66 0.32
C LEU A 44 6.58 1.99 0.82
N THR A 45 7.63 2.76 1.10
CA THR A 45 8.88 2.21 1.64
C THR A 45 8.57 1.46 2.94
N PRO A 46 8.94 0.17 3.04
CA PRO A 46 8.68 -0.61 4.24
C PRO A 46 9.34 0.01 5.47
N VAL A 47 8.55 0.17 6.53
CA VAL A 47 9.02 0.59 7.86
C VAL A 47 9.06 -0.66 8.75
N LYS A 48 10.05 -0.75 9.64
CA LYS A 48 10.11 -1.81 10.65
C LYS A 48 8.89 -1.70 11.57
N ARG A 49 8.18 -2.80 11.75
CA ARG A 49 6.91 -2.85 12.50
C ARG A 49 6.86 -4.08 13.38
N CYS A 50 6.07 -3.99 14.44
CA CYS A 50 5.69 -5.14 15.22
C CYS A 50 5.01 -6.17 14.31
N GLN A 51 5.54 -7.39 14.25
CA GLN A 51 5.00 -8.45 13.39
C GLN A 51 3.58 -8.87 13.81
N ARG A 52 3.19 -8.61 15.05
CA ARG A 52 1.86 -8.96 15.59
C ARG A 52 0.86 -7.83 15.43
N CYS A 53 1.10 -6.65 16.01
CA CYS A 53 0.11 -5.55 15.95
C CYS A 53 0.32 -4.54 14.81
N GLY A 54 1.45 -4.58 14.09
CA GLY A 54 1.74 -3.63 13.01
C GLY A 54 2.25 -2.26 13.44
N LEU A 55 2.43 -2.04 14.76
CA LEU A 55 2.97 -0.78 15.30
C LEU A 55 4.36 -0.49 14.72
N SER A 56 4.57 0.72 14.20
CA SER A 56 5.88 1.17 13.74
C SER A 56 6.90 1.15 14.89
N LEU A 57 8.03 0.49 14.66
CA LEU A 57 9.13 0.40 15.62
C LEU A 57 10.27 1.30 15.14
N LYS A 58 10.87 2.06 16.06
CA LYS A 58 12.15 2.71 15.79
C LYS A 58 13.25 1.68 15.60
N ALA A 59 14.33 2.08 14.95
CA ALA A 59 15.46 1.18 14.70
C ALA A 59 16.04 0.56 15.99
N GLU A 60 16.02 1.32 17.09
CA GLU A 60 16.46 0.93 18.43
C GLU A 60 15.47 0.02 19.17
N GLU A 61 14.18 0.09 18.84
CA GLU A 61 13.10 -0.70 19.47
C GLU A 61 12.88 -2.04 18.74
N ALA A 62 13.40 -2.18 17.52
CA ALA A 62 13.28 -3.39 16.73
C ALA A 62 14.23 -4.48 17.24
N ASN A 63 13.69 -5.44 18.00
CA ASN A 63 14.41 -6.67 18.35
C ASN A 63 14.53 -7.63 17.15
N ILE A 64 15.23 -8.76 17.36
CA ILE A 64 15.48 -9.78 16.33
C ILE A 64 14.17 -10.25 15.67
N GLU A 65 13.10 -10.41 16.46
CA GLU A 65 11.79 -10.87 15.99
C GLU A 65 10.85 -9.72 15.57
N SER A 66 11.25 -8.47 15.80
CA SER A 66 10.42 -7.28 15.66
C SER A 66 9.03 -7.44 16.33
N ILE A 67 8.99 -7.78 17.63
CA ILE A 67 7.76 -7.83 18.45
C ILE A 67 7.85 -6.78 19.57
N CYS A 68 6.83 -5.94 19.70
CA CYS A 68 6.77 -4.91 20.75
C CYS A 68 6.42 -5.49 22.13
N GLY A 69 6.73 -4.75 23.20
CA GLY A 69 6.49 -5.18 24.60
C GLY A 69 5.02 -5.47 24.92
N GLU A 70 4.10 -4.68 24.35
CA GLU A 70 2.66 -4.92 24.49
C GLU A 70 2.28 -6.31 23.96
N CYS A 71 2.72 -6.64 22.74
CA CYS A 71 2.42 -7.94 22.12
C CYS A 71 3.15 -9.14 22.74
N LEU A 72 4.19 -8.90 23.54
CA LEU A 72 4.81 -9.93 24.37
C LEU A 72 3.99 -10.20 25.63
N SER A 73 3.40 -9.15 26.22
CA SER A 73 2.64 -9.22 27.47
C SER A 73 1.20 -9.66 27.22
N GLU A 74 0.52 -8.98 26.30
CA GLU A 74 -0.86 -9.23 25.90
C GLU A 74 -0.92 -9.44 24.38
N PRO A 75 -0.75 -10.70 23.92
CA PRO A 75 -0.75 -11.01 22.50
C PRO A 75 -2.12 -10.78 21.84
N PRO A 76 -2.20 -10.15 20.65
CA PRO A 76 -3.44 -10.13 19.88
C PRO A 76 -3.84 -11.56 19.43
N PRO A 77 -5.12 -11.79 19.08
CA PRO A 77 -5.63 -13.12 18.72
C PRO A 77 -5.10 -13.64 17.38
N TRP A 78 -4.39 -12.83 16.60
CA TRP A 78 -3.73 -13.23 15.35
C TRP A 78 -2.21 -13.38 15.53
N GLN A 79 -1.60 -14.20 14.68
CA GLN A 79 -0.16 -14.50 14.74
C GLN A 79 0.70 -13.43 14.08
N ARG A 80 0.22 -12.88 12.95
CA ARG A 80 1.00 -11.92 12.15
C ARG A 80 0.11 -10.92 11.44
N LEU A 81 0.57 -9.68 11.35
CA LEU A 81 -0.08 -8.60 10.61
C LEU A 81 0.85 -8.09 9.52
N PHE A 82 0.29 -7.93 8.32
CA PHE A 82 0.99 -7.35 7.17
C PHE A 82 0.28 -6.07 6.74
N THR A 83 1.05 -5.06 6.33
CA THR A 83 0.50 -3.80 5.82
C THR A 83 1.36 -3.23 4.70
N LEU A 84 0.75 -2.48 3.80
CA LEU A 84 1.45 -1.64 2.83
C LEU A 84 2.13 -0.43 3.49
N GLY A 85 1.55 0.08 4.58
CA GLY A 85 1.97 1.28 5.30
C GLY A 85 0.93 1.69 6.35
N ASP A 86 1.04 2.89 6.89
CA ASP A 86 0.03 3.42 7.81
C ASP A 86 -1.26 3.80 7.06
N TYR A 87 -2.38 3.82 7.77
CA TYR A 87 -3.63 4.35 7.25
C TYR A 87 -3.59 5.89 7.24
N ASP A 88 -2.70 6.43 6.43
CA ASP A 88 -2.49 7.86 6.22
C ASP A 88 -2.22 8.12 4.73
N PHE A 89 -1.98 9.36 4.33
CA PHE A 89 -1.56 9.71 2.98
C PHE A 89 -0.32 8.89 2.58
N PRO A 90 -0.31 8.26 1.39
CA PRO A 90 -1.35 8.26 0.35
C PRO A 90 -2.36 7.11 0.44
N LEU A 91 -2.12 6.10 1.29
CA LEU A 91 -2.93 4.88 1.35
C LEU A 91 -4.37 5.13 1.81
N SER A 92 -4.61 6.02 2.76
CA SER A 92 -5.96 6.38 3.21
C SER A 92 -6.84 6.84 2.05
N ARG A 93 -6.29 7.66 1.15
CA ARG A 93 -6.96 8.14 -0.05
C ARG A 93 -7.23 7.02 -1.05
N GLU A 94 -6.29 6.10 -1.25
CA GLU A 94 -6.51 4.98 -2.17
C GLU A 94 -7.54 3.99 -1.63
N VAL A 95 -7.57 3.77 -0.31
CA VAL A 95 -8.60 2.95 0.35
C VAL A 95 -9.98 3.58 0.21
N GLN A 96 -10.11 4.88 0.49
CA GLN A 96 -11.36 5.62 0.29
C GLN A 96 -11.84 5.56 -1.16
N ARG A 97 -10.92 5.68 -2.14
CA ARG A 97 -11.26 5.62 -3.58
C ARG A 97 -11.97 4.33 -3.97
N PHE A 98 -11.56 3.17 -3.47
CA PHE A 98 -12.26 1.93 -3.81
C PHE A 98 -13.43 1.63 -2.88
N LYS A 99 -13.37 2.02 -1.60
CA LYS A 99 -14.45 1.80 -0.62
C LYS A 99 -15.71 2.60 -0.97
N ASP A 100 -15.53 3.89 -1.29
CA ASP A 100 -16.65 4.82 -1.41
C ASP A 100 -17.06 5.07 -2.88
N HIS A 101 -16.17 4.83 -3.84
CA HIS A 101 -16.41 5.11 -5.26
C HIS A 101 -16.39 3.88 -6.17
N GLY A 102 -16.42 2.66 -5.61
CA GLY A 102 -16.60 1.42 -6.37
C GLY A 102 -15.46 1.13 -7.38
N GLN A 103 -14.29 1.74 -7.21
CA GLN A 103 -13.14 1.60 -8.11
C GLN A 103 -12.37 0.30 -7.83
N ILE A 104 -13.01 -0.86 -8.04
CA ILE A 104 -12.47 -2.20 -7.73
C ILE A 104 -11.12 -2.46 -8.43
N TRP A 105 -10.89 -1.85 -9.59
CA TRP A 105 -9.59 -1.93 -10.28
C TRP A 105 -8.42 -1.35 -9.47
N HIS A 106 -8.67 -0.48 -8.49
CA HIS A 106 -7.63 0.03 -7.59
C HIS A 106 -7.26 -0.99 -6.52
N VAL A 107 -8.23 -1.82 -6.10
CA VAL A 107 -8.02 -2.90 -5.13
C VAL A 107 -6.99 -3.88 -5.66
N ARG A 108 -7.07 -4.28 -6.93
CA ARG A 108 -6.12 -5.26 -7.52
C ARG A 108 -4.66 -4.82 -7.40
N ALA A 109 -4.35 -3.55 -7.65
CA ALA A 109 -2.99 -3.07 -7.55
C ALA A 109 -2.47 -3.09 -6.10
N LEU A 110 -3.28 -2.62 -5.15
CA LEU A 110 -2.93 -2.63 -3.73
C LEU A 110 -2.81 -4.07 -3.19
N THR A 111 -3.71 -4.98 -3.57
CA THR A 111 -3.66 -6.37 -3.12
C THR A 111 -2.47 -7.12 -3.70
N GLN A 112 -2.07 -6.84 -4.95
CA GLN A 112 -0.83 -7.37 -5.52
C GLN A 112 0.40 -6.93 -4.72
N LEU A 113 0.47 -5.65 -4.35
CA LEU A 113 1.56 -5.12 -3.53
C LEU A 113 1.54 -5.67 -2.09
N LEU A 114 0.35 -5.95 -1.55
CA LEU A 114 0.22 -6.53 -0.21
C LEU A 114 0.63 -8.00 -0.23
N ALA A 115 0.22 -8.76 -1.25
CA ALA A 115 0.60 -10.15 -1.42
C ALA A 115 2.14 -10.31 -1.47
N GLN A 116 2.84 -9.37 -2.12
CA GLN A 116 4.32 -9.36 -2.14
C GLN A 116 4.96 -9.19 -0.75
N ARG A 117 4.23 -8.65 0.24
CA ARG A 117 4.71 -8.52 1.62
C ARG A 117 4.44 -9.76 2.48
N ILE A 118 3.56 -10.65 2.03
CA ILE A 118 3.19 -11.86 2.77
C ILE A 118 4.19 -12.96 2.40
N SER A 119 5.28 -13.05 3.15
CA SER A 119 6.29 -14.09 2.98
C SER A 119 5.83 -15.49 3.41
N THR A 120 4.88 -15.53 4.34
CA THR A 120 4.46 -16.76 5.03
C THR A 120 2.94 -16.69 5.20
N PRO A 121 2.17 -17.15 4.21
CA PRO A 121 0.71 -17.08 4.26
C PRO A 121 0.16 -18.00 5.36
N ALA A 122 -1.02 -17.67 5.86
CA ALA A 122 -1.72 -18.53 6.81
C ALA A 122 -2.04 -19.89 6.15
N PRO A 123 -2.01 -20.99 6.93
CA PRO A 123 -2.45 -22.29 6.42
C PRO A 123 -3.92 -22.22 6.00
N LEU A 124 -4.25 -22.89 4.89
CA LEU A 124 -5.62 -23.05 4.40
C LEU A 124 -6.33 -24.21 5.09
#